data_AF-A0A5B9EPU7-F1
#
_entry.id   AF-A0A5B9EPU7-F1
#
_cell.length_a   1.000
_cell.length_b   1.000
_cell.length_c   1.000
_cell.angle_alpha   90.00
_cell.angle_beta   90.00
_cell.angle_gamma   90.00
#
_symmetry.space_group_name_H-M   'P 1'
#
loop_
_entity.id
_entity.type
_entity.pdbx_description
1 polymer ?
#
loop_
_entity_poly.entity_id
_entity_poly.type
_entity_poly.pdbx_seq_one_letter_code
_entity_poly.pdbx_strand_id
1 'polypeptide(L)'
;MRKRWRNRQIPTEGERARALAYIAVALFGAGFAFLTVTRMYGARVLGAGLTWYDLWIVVSGGIGAAAALFLAGDRMGQPGFRGIYQALFGMIWVSFVGALIAGTLALPFYGTMFGPFTLGVTLTSAPLLAMLWFANLLSVHALLTRWHIERESIFVAPVPPMPLRRSSQRLRMAGRVN
;
A
#
# COMPACT_ATOMS: atom_id res chain seq x y z
N MET A 1 -38.70 0.51 13.61
CA MET A 1 -37.63 0.29 12.60
C MET A 1 -36.45 1.26 12.79
N ARG A 2 -35.67 1.19 13.89
CA ARG A 2 -34.56 2.15 14.15
C ARG A 2 -33.46 1.55 15.05
N LYS A 3 -32.91 0.38 14.69
CA LYS A 3 -31.83 -0.26 15.49
C LYS A 3 -30.74 -0.92 14.61
N ARG A 4 -30.45 -0.32 13.44
CA ARG A 4 -29.45 -0.85 12.48
C ARG A 4 -28.16 -0.01 12.37
N TRP A 5 -28.05 1.09 13.12
CA TRP A 5 -27.03 2.13 12.90
C TRP A 5 -25.91 2.20 13.95
N ARG A 6 -25.80 1.22 14.86
CA ARG A 6 -24.85 1.29 15.98
C ARG A 6 -24.06 0.01 16.21
N ASN A 7 -23.63 -0.65 15.14
CA ASN A 7 -22.41 -1.46 15.21
C ASN A 7 -21.36 -0.72 14.39
N ARG A 8 -20.58 0.14 15.06
CA ARG A 8 -19.24 0.50 14.56
C ARG A 8 -18.50 -0.81 14.41
N GLN A 9 -18.47 -1.35 13.19
CA GLN A 9 -17.65 -2.51 12.89
C GLN A 9 -16.22 -2.09 13.20
N ILE A 10 -15.63 -2.74 14.21
CA ILE A 10 -14.24 -2.52 14.57
C ILE A 10 -13.44 -2.91 13.31
N PRO A 11 -12.63 -2.00 12.75
CA PRO A 11 -11.93 -2.28 11.50
C PRO A 11 -11.06 -3.52 11.68
N THR A 12 -11.19 -4.45 10.74
CA THR A 12 -10.45 -5.72 10.76
C THR A 12 -8.96 -5.47 10.59
N GLU A 13 -8.12 -6.46 10.91
CA GLU A 13 -6.67 -6.30 10.82
C GLU A 13 -6.22 -5.97 9.40
N GLY A 14 -6.81 -6.59 8.39
CA GLY A 14 -6.57 -6.33 6.98
C GLY A 14 -7.03 -4.95 6.55
N GLU A 15 -8.18 -4.46 7.05
CA GLU A 15 -8.62 -3.08 6.78
C GLU A 15 -7.64 -2.05 7.35
N ARG A 16 -7.11 -2.29 8.56
CA ARG A 16 -6.06 -1.47 9.15
C ARG A 16 -4.77 -1.54 8.36
N ALA A 17 -4.36 -2.74 7.92
CA ALA A 17 -3.16 -2.94 7.11
C ALA A 17 -3.26 -2.18 5.78
N ARG A 18 -4.42 -2.23 5.12
CA ARG A 18 -4.70 -1.45 3.91
C ARG A 18 -4.60 0.06 4.20
N ALA A 19 -5.26 0.55 5.24
CA ALA A 19 -5.19 1.97 5.60
C ALA A 19 -3.74 2.42 5.86
N LEU A 20 -2.97 1.63 6.62
CA LEU A 20 -1.55 1.89 6.87
C LEU A 20 -0.72 1.90 5.59
N ALA A 21 -1.00 1.02 4.64
CA ALA A 21 -0.31 0.98 3.35
C ALA A 21 -0.51 2.28 2.55
N TYR A 22 -1.75 2.79 2.50
CA TYR A 22 -2.05 4.07 1.84
C TYR A 22 -1.43 5.27 2.58
N ILE A 23 -1.45 5.28 3.90
CA ILE A 23 -0.83 6.35 4.70
C ILE A 23 0.70 6.34 4.50
N ALA A 24 1.34 5.17 4.55
CA ALA A 24 2.78 5.05 4.38
C ALA A 24 3.23 5.53 2.98
N VAL A 25 2.56 5.09 1.92
CA VAL A 25 2.90 5.53 0.56
C VAL A 25 2.66 7.03 0.36
N ALA A 26 1.58 7.57 0.93
CA ALA A 26 1.26 8.99 0.86
C ALA A 26 2.30 9.85 1.61
N LEU A 27 2.72 9.44 2.80
CA LEU A 27 3.73 10.17 3.58
C LEU A 27 5.08 10.20 2.86
N PHE A 28 5.51 9.08 2.28
CA PHE A 28 6.74 9.07 1.49
C PHE A 28 6.61 9.90 0.21
N GLY A 29 5.48 9.83 -0.50
CA GLY A 29 5.21 10.68 -1.67
C GLY A 29 5.26 12.17 -1.34
N ALA A 30 4.64 12.57 -0.23
CA ALA A 30 4.72 13.92 0.31
C ALA A 30 6.16 14.30 0.70
N GLY A 31 6.91 13.38 1.29
CA GLY A 31 8.33 13.57 1.62
C GLY A 31 9.20 13.83 0.39
N PHE A 32 9.01 13.11 -0.71
CA PHE A 32 9.70 13.37 -1.99
C PHE A 32 9.38 14.75 -2.56
N ALA A 33 8.10 15.13 -2.52
CA ALA A 33 7.67 16.46 -2.96
C ALA A 33 8.27 17.57 -2.08
N PHE A 34 8.31 17.37 -0.76
CA PHE A 34 8.96 18.30 0.18
C PHE A 34 10.47 18.44 -0.09
N LEU A 35 11.17 17.33 -0.33
CA LEU A 35 12.58 17.35 -0.71
C LEU A 35 12.81 18.07 -2.04
N THR A 36 11.87 17.96 -2.98
CA THR A 36 11.93 18.68 -4.25
C THR A 36 11.84 20.19 -4.03
N VAL A 37 10.85 20.64 -3.26
CA VAL A 37 10.67 22.06 -2.90
C VAL A 37 11.91 22.62 -2.21
N THR A 38 12.42 21.92 -1.20
CA THR A 38 13.61 22.37 -0.45
C THR A 38 14.86 22.44 -1.32
N ARG A 39 15.04 21.53 -2.28
CA ARG A 39 16.15 21.58 -3.24
C ARG A 39 16.04 22.74 -4.23
N MET A 40 14.83 23.12 -4.63
CA MET A 40 14.61 24.23 -5.58
C MET A 40 14.92 25.60 -4.96
N TYR A 41 14.50 25.83 -3.72
CA TYR A 41 14.62 27.14 -3.06
C TYR A 41 15.85 27.25 -2.12
N GLY A 42 16.56 26.15 -1.87
CA GLY A 42 17.76 26.12 -1.04
C GLY A 42 17.50 26.54 0.41
N ALA A 43 18.47 27.23 1.04
CA ALA A 43 18.40 27.65 2.44
C ALA A 43 17.26 28.66 2.74
N ARG A 44 16.61 29.23 1.71
CA ARG A 44 15.53 30.21 1.90
C ARG A 44 14.27 29.62 2.52
N VAL A 45 13.98 28.32 2.31
CA VAL A 45 12.78 27.68 2.88
C VAL A 45 12.86 27.60 4.41
N LEU A 46 14.05 27.38 4.96
CA LEU A 46 14.25 27.29 6.42
C LEU A 46 14.22 28.66 7.09
N GLY A 47 14.52 29.75 6.35
CA GLY A 47 14.50 31.12 6.88
C GLY A 47 13.19 31.87 6.66
N ALA A 48 12.51 31.68 5.53
CA ALA A 48 11.28 32.38 5.16
C ALA A 48 10.00 31.56 5.41
N GLY A 49 10.13 30.26 5.69
CA GLY A 49 8.99 29.35 5.89
C GLY A 49 8.44 28.76 4.58
N LEU A 50 7.55 27.79 4.72
CA LEU A 50 6.82 27.17 3.61
C LEU A 50 5.69 28.09 3.14
N THR A 51 5.65 28.39 1.85
CA THR A 51 4.52 29.10 1.25
C THR A 51 3.31 28.17 1.13
N TRP A 52 2.12 28.74 0.92
CA TRP A 52 0.92 27.95 0.63
C TRP A 52 1.07 27.08 -0.63
N TYR A 53 1.80 27.58 -1.63
CA TYR A 53 2.08 26.83 -2.85
C TYR A 53 3.01 25.63 -2.59
N ASP A 54 4.01 25.79 -1.73
CA ASP A 54 4.89 24.69 -1.33
C ASP A 54 4.11 23.57 -0.62
N LEU A 55 3.20 23.93 0.28
CA LEU A 55 2.32 22.97 0.93
C LEU A 55 1.44 22.23 -0.08
N TRP A 56 0.93 22.93 -1.10
CA TRP A 56 0.16 22.30 -2.17
C TRP A 56 1.00 21.27 -2.95
N ILE A 57 2.26 21.57 -3.25
CA ILE A 57 3.18 20.62 -3.91
C ILE A 57 3.37 19.37 -3.05
N VAL A 58 3.58 19.54 -1.75
CA VAL A 58 3.75 18.43 -0.80
C VAL A 58 2.51 17.54 -0.73
N VAL A 59 1.32 18.16 -0.62
CA VAL A 59 0.04 17.43 -0.60
C VAL A 59 -0.19 16.71 -1.93
N SER A 60 0.15 17.34 -3.06
CA SER A 60 0.06 16.73 -4.39
C SER A 60 0.94 15.48 -4.51
N GLY A 61 2.14 15.48 -3.91
CA GLY A 61 3.01 14.32 -3.79
C GLY A 61 2.36 13.15 -3.08
N GLY A 62 1.73 13.41 -1.93
CA GLY A 62 1.02 12.38 -1.17
C GLY A 62 -0.21 11.83 -1.89
N ILE A 63 -1.02 12.71 -2.48
CA ILE A 63 -2.19 12.32 -3.28
C ILE A 63 -1.77 11.48 -4.48
N GLY A 64 -0.73 11.89 -5.22
CA GLY A 64 -0.25 11.17 -6.39
C GLY A 64 0.22 9.76 -6.05
N ALA A 65 1.00 9.61 -4.97
CA ALA A 65 1.47 8.29 -4.51
C ALA A 65 0.33 7.37 -4.07
N ALA A 66 -0.65 7.89 -3.30
CA ALA A 66 -1.83 7.15 -2.88
C ALA A 66 -2.71 6.74 -4.07
N ALA A 67 -2.96 7.66 -5.00
CA ALA A 67 -3.74 7.42 -6.20
C ALA A 67 -3.05 6.38 -7.11
N ALA A 68 -1.74 6.44 -7.25
CA ALA A 68 -0.99 5.45 -8.03
C ALA A 68 -1.01 4.06 -7.40
N LEU A 69 -0.98 3.96 -6.07
CA LEU A 69 -1.19 2.70 -5.37
C LEU A 69 -2.60 2.15 -5.61
N PHE A 70 -3.61 3.01 -5.59
CA PHE A 70 -4.98 2.62 -5.94
C PHE A 70 -5.08 2.10 -7.39
N LEU A 71 -4.45 2.81 -8.34
CA LEU A 71 -4.42 2.42 -9.76
C LEU A 71 -3.55 1.19 -10.05
N ALA A 72 -2.62 0.85 -9.16
CA ALA A 72 -1.82 -0.37 -9.31
C ALA A 72 -2.72 -1.63 -9.25
N GLY A 73 -3.84 -1.55 -8.51
CA GLY A 73 -4.80 -2.62 -8.36
C GLY A 73 -4.14 -3.90 -7.88
N ASP A 74 -4.38 -5.01 -8.58
CA ASP A 74 -3.87 -6.34 -8.24
C ASP A 74 -2.35 -6.50 -8.45
N ARG A 75 -1.63 -5.47 -8.91
CA ARG A 75 -0.16 -5.56 -9.05
C ARG A 75 0.55 -5.54 -7.70
N MET A 76 -0.12 -5.07 -6.64
CA MET A 76 0.44 -4.97 -5.29
C MET A 76 -0.40 -5.80 -4.31
N GLY A 77 0.25 -6.57 -3.43
CA GLY A 77 -0.43 -7.36 -2.41
C GLY A 77 -0.82 -8.78 -2.81
N GLN A 78 -0.39 -9.28 -3.96
CA GLN A 78 -0.63 -10.68 -4.34
C GLN A 78 0.30 -11.62 -3.56
N PRO A 79 -0.20 -12.72 -2.95
CA PRO A 79 0.63 -13.66 -2.24
C PRO A 79 1.47 -14.57 -3.17
N GLY A 80 2.58 -15.09 -2.64
CA GLY A 80 3.42 -16.09 -3.32
C GLY A 80 4.44 -15.52 -4.32
N PHE A 81 5.18 -16.42 -4.99
CA PHE A 81 6.29 -16.05 -5.90
C PHE A 81 5.84 -15.18 -7.08
N ARG A 82 4.68 -15.48 -7.68
CA ARG A 82 4.11 -14.67 -8.76
C ARG A 82 3.79 -13.25 -8.27
N GLY A 83 3.36 -13.12 -7.01
CA GLY A 83 3.10 -11.85 -6.36
C GLY A 83 4.34 -10.97 -6.23
N ILE A 84 5.51 -11.55 -5.96
CA ILE A 84 6.78 -10.81 -5.90
C ILE A 84 7.12 -10.19 -7.27
N TYR A 85 7.00 -10.96 -8.36
CA TYR A 85 7.24 -10.42 -9.70
C TYR A 85 6.26 -9.29 -10.04
N GLN A 86 4.98 -9.47 -9.72
CA GLN A 86 3.98 -8.42 -9.90
C GLN A 86 4.27 -7.19 -9.03
N ALA A 87 4.81 -7.38 -7.82
CA ALA A 87 5.22 -6.29 -6.94
C ALA A 87 6.32 -5.44 -7.57
N LEU A 88 7.31 -6.05 -8.24
CA LEU A 88 8.37 -5.31 -8.92
C LEU A 88 7.80 -4.40 -10.02
N PHE A 89 6.89 -4.92 -10.85
CA PHE A 89 6.17 -4.10 -11.83
C PHE A 89 5.28 -3.05 -11.15
N GLY A 90 4.63 -3.42 -10.05
CA GLY A 90 3.83 -2.52 -9.22
C GLY A 90 4.65 -1.36 -8.66
N MET A 91 5.89 -1.60 -8.23
CA MET A 91 6.78 -0.55 -7.71
C MET A 91 7.16 0.47 -8.78
N ILE A 92 7.51 -0.01 -9.97
CA ILE A 92 7.79 0.85 -11.13
C ILE A 92 6.54 1.64 -11.50
N TRP A 93 5.39 0.98 -11.56
CA TRP A 93 4.10 1.60 -11.86
C TRP A 93 3.73 2.69 -10.85
N VAL A 94 3.76 2.39 -9.55
CA VAL A 94 3.43 3.34 -8.48
C VAL A 94 4.36 4.53 -8.51
N SER A 95 5.66 4.31 -8.75
CA SER A 95 6.64 5.40 -8.85
C SER A 95 6.35 6.30 -10.05
N PHE A 96 6.17 5.72 -11.22
CA PHE A 96 5.96 6.47 -12.46
C PHE A 96 4.61 7.19 -12.48
N VAL A 97 3.51 6.46 -12.26
CA VAL A 97 2.15 7.02 -12.25
C VAL A 97 1.97 7.98 -11.09
N GLY A 98 2.57 7.69 -9.93
CA GLY A 98 2.53 8.59 -8.77
C GLY A 98 3.20 9.92 -9.05
N ALA A 99 4.39 9.88 -9.66
CA ALA A 99 5.10 11.09 -10.08
C ALA A 99 4.35 11.86 -11.17
N LEU A 100 3.70 11.17 -12.11
CA LEU A 100 2.88 11.79 -13.15
C LEU A 100 1.68 12.54 -12.53
N ILE A 101 0.92 11.89 -11.65
CA ILE A 101 -0.24 12.50 -10.99
C ILE A 101 0.20 13.65 -10.08
N ALA A 102 1.20 13.42 -9.23
CA ALA A 102 1.74 14.43 -8.32
C ALA A 102 2.25 15.66 -9.09
N GLY A 103 3.01 15.44 -10.15
CA GLY A 103 3.50 16.51 -11.01
C GLY A 103 2.35 17.29 -11.64
N THR A 104 1.38 16.59 -12.23
CA THR A 104 0.20 17.22 -12.86
C THR A 104 -0.60 18.10 -11.90
N LEU A 105 -0.76 17.65 -10.65
CA LEU A 105 -1.44 18.41 -9.59
C LEU A 105 -0.62 19.62 -9.12
N ALA A 106 0.70 19.47 -9.00
CA ALA A 106 1.60 20.55 -8.58
C ALA A 106 1.71 21.66 -9.65
N LEU A 107 1.79 21.26 -10.92
CA LEU A 107 1.98 22.11 -12.08
C LEU A 107 1.14 21.56 -13.25
N PRO A 108 -0.08 22.07 -13.47
CA PRO A 108 -0.88 21.68 -14.62
C PRO A 108 -0.11 21.86 -15.93
N PHE A 109 -0.27 20.92 -16.86
CA PHE A 109 0.43 20.81 -18.15
C PHE A 109 1.92 20.46 -18.07
N TYR A 110 2.73 21.20 -17.32
CA TYR A 110 4.19 20.99 -17.25
C TYR A 110 4.61 19.83 -16.34
N GLY A 111 3.81 19.56 -15.31
CA GLY A 111 4.11 18.57 -14.30
C GLY A 111 4.06 17.12 -14.75
N THR A 112 3.39 16.82 -15.87
CA THR A 112 3.30 15.46 -16.44
C THR A 112 4.67 14.94 -16.88
N MET A 113 5.51 15.82 -17.43
CA MET A 113 6.89 15.51 -17.81
C MET A 113 7.85 15.72 -16.64
N PHE A 114 7.66 16.82 -15.92
CA PHE A 114 8.58 17.23 -14.86
C PHE A 114 8.56 16.29 -13.65
N GLY A 115 7.38 15.76 -13.27
CA GLY A 115 7.22 14.87 -12.12
C GLY A 115 8.07 13.60 -12.23
N PRO A 116 7.85 12.75 -13.26
CA PRO A 116 8.64 11.53 -13.45
C PRO A 116 10.14 11.80 -13.62
N PHE A 117 10.52 12.86 -14.34
CA PHE A 117 11.91 13.25 -14.49
C PHE A 117 12.56 13.61 -13.15
N THR A 118 11.90 14.44 -12.35
CA THR A 118 12.39 14.87 -11.03
C THR A 118 12.52 13.70 -10.07
N LEU A 119 11.57 12.76 -10.08
CA LEU A 119 11.67 11.54 -9.29
C LEU A 119 12.90 10.72 -9.72
N GLY A 120 13.11 10.53 -11.02
CA GLY A 120 14.28 9.81 -11.55
C GLY A 120 15.62 10.45 -11.14
N VAL A 121 15.74 11.77 -11.28
CA VAL A 121 16.93 12.52 -10.82
C VAL A 121 17.10 12.43 -9.31
N THR A 122 16.01 12.48 -8.53
CA THR A 122 16.08 12.39 -7.07
C THR A 122 16.55 11.01 -6.61
N LEU A 123 16.01 9.94 -7.19
CA LEU A 123 16.38 8.56 -6.84
C LEU A 123 17.83 8.24 -7.25
N THR A 124 18.30 8.75 -8.40
CA THR A 124 19.68 8.55 -8.86
C THR A 124 20.70 9.40 -8.07
N SER A 125 20.33 10.63 -7.69
CA SER A 125 21.20 11.51 -6.89
C SER A 125 21.26 11.16 -5.40
N ALA A 126 20.27 10.43 -4.88
CA ALA A 126 20.19 10.06 -3.48
C ALA A 126 19.85 8.56 -3.32
N PRO A 127 20.83 7.65 -3.46
CA PRO A 127 20.60 6.21 -3.45
C PRO A 127 19.97 5.71 -2.14
N LEU A 128 20.28 6.36 -1.01
CA LEU A 128 19.64 6.04 0.26
C LEU A 128 18.12 6.32 0.25
N LEU A 129 17.69 7.42 -0.37
CA LEU A 129 16.25 7.70 -0.53
C LEU A 129 15.59 6.69 -1.46
N ALA A 130 16.29 6.25 -2.50
CA ALA A 130 15.78 5.20 -3.38
C ALA A 130 15.59 3.88 -2.62
N MET A 131 16.57 3.46 -1.82
CA MET A 131 16.44 2.27 -0.97
C MET A 131 15.26 2.39 -0.01
N LEU A 132 15.09 3.54 0.65
CA LEU A 132 13.97 3.78 1.56
C LEU A 132 12.61 3.75 0.82
N TRP A 133 12.54 4.31 -0.38
CA TRP A 133 11.33 4.30 -1.20
C TRP A 133 10.93 2.88 -1.60
N PHE A 134 11.87 2.08 -2.11
CA PHE A 134 11.59 0.70 -2.49
C PHE A 134 11.30 -0.19 -1.27
N ALA A 135 11.98 0.02 -0.14
CA ALA A 135 11.67 -0.65 1.11
C ALA A 135 10.26 -0.31 1.62
N ASN A 136 9.84 0.95 1.48
CA ASN A 136 8.47 1.37 1.77
C ASN A 136 7.46 0.67 0.85
N LEU A 137 7.72 0.60 -0.45
CA LEU A 137 6.82 -0.10 -1.40
C LEU A 137 6.77 -1.62 -1.14
N LEU A 138 7.87 -2.24 -0.74
CA LEU A 138 7.89 -3.64 -0.28
C LEU A 138 7.04 -3.83 0.98
N SER A 139 7.14 -2.89 1.93
CA SER A 139 6.33 -2.92 3.16
C SER A 139 4.83 -2.75 2.84
N VAL A 140 4.50 -1.84 1.93
CA VAL A 140 3.15 -1.65 1.38
C VAL A 140 2.64 -2.94 0.71
N HIS A 141 3.47 -3.61 -0.10
CA HIS A 141 3.13 -4.89 -0.70
C HIS A 141 2.82 -5.95 0.37
N ALA A 142 3.64 -6.06 1.42
CA ALA A 142 3.41 -7.00 2.52
C ALA A 142 2.11 -6.70 3.30
N LEU A 143 1.82 -5.42 3.55
CA LEU A 143 0.57 -5.00 4.20
C LEU A 143 -0.67 -5.33 3.35
N LEU A 144 -0.61 -5.05 2.05
CA LEU A 144 -1.70 -5.38 1.13
C LEU A 144 -1.88 -6.89 0.97
N THR A 145 -0.80 -7.67 1.07
CA THR A 145 -0.87 -9.14 1.06
C THR A 145 -1.70 -9.68 2.22
N ARG A 146 -1.53 -9.12 3.42
CA ARG A 146 -2.37 -9.50 4.57
C ARG A 146 -3.84 -9.18 4.33
N TRP A 147 -4.13 -8.02 3.74
CA TRP A 147 -5.49 -7.63 3.39
C TRP A 147 -6.11 -8.58 2.34
N HIS A 148 -5.37 -8.99 1.31
CA HIS A 148 -5.84 -9.94 0.32
C HIS A 148 -6.12 -11.32 0.91
N ILE A 149 -5.20 -11.86 1.72
CA ILE A 149 -5.37 -13.17 2.38
C ILE A 149 -6.65 -13.17 3.24
N GLU A 150 -6.88 -12.10 4.02
CA GLU A 150 -8.09 -11.99 4.83
C GLU A 150 -9.35 -11.97 3.95
N ARG A 151 -9.35 -11.20 2.85
CA ARG A 151 -10.50 -11.12 1.93
C ARG A 151 -10.79 -12.45 1.24
N GLU A 152 -9.76 -13.19 0.87
CA GLU A 152 -9.91 -14.51 0.23
C GLU A 152 -10.40 -15.57 1.21
N SER A 153 -10.04 -15.50 2.48
CA SER A 153 -10.51 -16.45 3.50
C SER A 153 -12.03 -16.43 3.72
N ILE A 154 -12.72 -15.34 3.37
CA ILE A 154 -14.18 -15.22 3.48
C ILE A 154 -14.89 -16.19 2.52
N PHE A 155 -14.25 -16.53 1.39
CA PHE A 155 -14.83 -17.37 0.35
C PHE A 155 -14.49 -18.85 0.51
N VAL A 156 -13.55 -19.19 1.39
CA VAL A 156 -13.25 -20.58 1.73
C VAL A 156 -14.24 -21.02 2.82
N ALA A 157 -15.28 -21.75 2.45
CA ALA A 157 -16.22 -22.32 3.41
C ALA A 157 -15.44 -23.15 4.46
N PRO A 158 -15.78 -23.07 5.76
CA PRO A 158 -15.20 -23.96 6.75
C PRO A 158 -15.46 -25.39 6.29
N VAL A 159 -14.40 -26.18 6.07
CA VAL A 159 -14.57 -27.61 5.86
C VAL A 159 -15.31 -28.11 7.10
N PRO A 160 -16.56 -28.64 6.96
CA PRO A 160 -17.28 -29.13 8.13
C PRO A 160 -16.37 -30.13 8.84
N PRO A 161 -16.22 -30.04 10.17
CA PRO A 161 -15.35 -30.94 10.90
C PRO A 161 -15.72 -32.36 10.50
N MET A 162 -14.74 -33.07 9.92
CA MET A 162 -14.93 -34.41 9.40
C MET A 162 -15.66 -35.21 10.50
N PRO A 163 -16.86 -35.77 10.23
CA PRO A 163 -17.60 -36.47 11.25
C PRO A 163 -16.67 -37.56 11.78
N LEU A 164 -16.30 -37.45 13.06
CA LEU A 164 -15.49 -38.44 13.75
C LEU A 164 -16.14 -39.79 13.46
N ARG A 165 -15.50 -40.59 12.60
CA ARG A 165 -16.01 -41.87 12.15
C ARG A 165 -16.05 -42.77 13.38
N ARG A 166 -17.21 -42.80 14.06
CA ARG A 166 -17.55 -43.61 15.25
C ARG A 166 -17.33 -45.11 15.08
N SER A 167 -16.88 -45.57 13.91
CA SER A 167 -16.73 -46.99 13.57
C SER A 167 -15.54 -47.67 14.27
N SER A 168 -14.49 -46.94 14.68
CA SER A 168 -13.34 -47.55 15.36
C SER A 168 -13.59 -47.86 16.84
N GLN A 169 -14.53 -47.16 17.50
CA GLN A 169 -14.90 -47.48 18.89
C GLN A 169 -15.80 -48.72 18.99
N ARG A 170 -16.70 -48.95 18.03
CA ARG A 170 -17.54 -50.17 18.04
C ARG A 170 -16.72 -51.43 17.74
N LEU A 171 -15.74 -51.36 16.84
CA LEU A 171 -14.84 -52.49 16.54
C LEU A 171 -13.91 -52.83 17.72
N ARG A 172 -13.47 -51.85 18.51
CA ARG A 172 -12.68 -52.09 19.73
C ARG A 172 -13.49 -52.70 20.88
N MET A 173 -14.79 -52.45 20.96
CA MET A 173 -15.65 -53.10 21.97
C MET A 173 -16.08 -54.52 21.55
N ALA A 174 -16.20 -54.80 20.25
CA ALA A 174 -16.55 -56.13 19.76
C ALA A 174 -15.39 -57.15 19.89
N GLY A 175 -14.13 -56.70 19.90
CA GLY A 175 -12.96 -57.56 20.03
C GLY A 175 -12.50 -57.86 21.48
N ARG A 176 -13.24 -57.41 22.50
CA ARG A 176 -12.89 -57.58 23.92
C ARG A 176 -13.77 -58.61 24.65
N VAL A 177 -14.64 -59.29 23.92
CA VAL A 177 -15.50 -60.36 24.43
C VAL A 177 -15.07 -61.65 23.74
N ASN A 178 -13.95 -62.22 24.19
CA ASN A 178 -13.53 -63.61 24.00
C ASN A 178 -12.41 -63.91 24.99
#